data_AF-A0A257Y5M3-F1
#
_entry.id   AF-A0A257Y5M3-F1
#
_cell.length_a   1.000
_cell.length_b   1.000
_cell.length_c   1.000
_cell.angle_alpha   90.00
_cell.angle_beta   90.00
_cell.angle_gamma   90.00
#
_symmetry.space_group_name_H-M   'P 1'
#
loop_
_entity.id
_entity.type
_entity.pdbx_description
1 polymer ?
#
loop_
_entity_poly.entity_id
_entity_poly.type
_entity_poly.pdbx_seq_one_letter_code
_entity_poly.pdbx_strand_id
1 'polypeptide(L)'
;MTEDVAPTDPTALTRHIETRYHARHREQLPVLAAMAERVEDVHFGDEGVPEGLSILLRQMIGEMEVHMKKEELILFPAIRKGGMPGIENPIAVMRADHAGHDCEVAEIRRLTGNLSLPDGACGTWTALYRGLAEFTADLTEHMRLENDVLFPQFEPAGRADA
;
A
#
# COMPACT_ATOMS: atom_id res chain seq x y z
N MET A 1 17.66 -10.89 11.48
CA MET A 1 16.70 -10.08 12.23
C MET A 1 15.44 -10.91 12.30
N THR A 2 14.94 -11.22 13.48
CA THR A 2 13.68 -11.93 13.65
C THR A 2 12.59 -11.11 12.96
N GLU A 3 12.00 -11.64 11.90
CA GLU A 3 10.72 -11.13 11.40
C GLU A 3 9.74 -11.26 12.56
N ASP A 4 9.34 -10.12 13.11
CA ASP A 4 8.34 -10.09 14.16
C ASP A 4 7.03 -10.51 13.50
N VAL A 5 6.56 -11.70 13.84
CA VAL A 5 5.35 -12.28 13.28
C VAL A 5 4.19 -11.34 13.63
N ALA A 6 3.46 -10.86 12.61
CA ALA A 6 2.33 -9.97 12.83
C ALA A 6 1.34 -10.59 13.83
N PRO A 7 0.83 -9.81 14.81
CA PRO A 7 -0.09 -10.32 15.81
C PRO A 7 -1.41 -10.74 15.16
N THR A 8 -2.05 -11.78 15.69
CA THR A 8 -3.35 -12.27 15.18
C THR A 8 -4.55 -11.70 15.93
N ASP A 9 -4.35 -11.20 17.16
CA ASP A 9 -5.39 -10.47 17.91
C ASP A 9 -5.80 -9.19 17.15
N PRO A 10 -7.09 -8.95 16.87
CA PRO A 10 -7.53 -7.81 16.08
C PRO A 10 -7.09 -6.45 16.63
N THR A 11 -7.09 -6.29 17.94
CA THR A 11 -6.70 -5.01 18.57
C THR A 11 -5.21 -4.77 18.40
N ALA A 12 -4.38 -5.79 18.62
CA ALA A 12 -2.95 -5.71 18.38
C ALA A 12 -2.63 -5.53 16.88
N LEU A 13 -3.34 -6.23 16.00
CA LEU A 13 -3.12 -6.18 14.54
C LEU A 13 -3.45 -4.81 13.96
N THR A 14 -4.58 -4.19 14.33
CA THR A 14 -4.86 -2.80 13.90
C THR A 14 -3.78 -1.82 14.33
N ARG A 15 -3.22 -1.96 15.54
CA ARG A 15 -2.11 -1.09 16.00
C ARG A 15 -0.82 -1.37 15.26
N HIS A 16 -0.55 -2.64 14.97
CA HIS A 16 0.59 -3.03 14.15
C HIS A 16 0.47 -2.42 12.75
N ILE A 17 -0.70 -2.51 12.12
CA ILE A 17 -0.97 -1.93 10.80
C ILE A 17 -0.72 -0.41 10.78
N GLU A 18 -1.32 0.32 11.73
CA GLU A 18 -1.14 1.78 11.84
C GLU A 18 0.34 2.18 12.00
N THR A 19 1.09 1.46 12.84
CA THR A 19 2.45 1.84 13.22
C THR A 19 3.51 1.35 12.24
N ARG A 20 3.35 0.14 11.67
CA ARG A 20 4.32 -0.49 10.76
C ARG A 20 4.08 -0.12 9.30
N TYR A 21 2.82 0.01 8.89
CA TYR A 21 2.46 0.20 7.49
C TYR A 21 1.93 1.60 7.23
N HIS A 22 0.88 2.08 7.92
CA HIS A 22 0.31 3.38 7.60
C HIS A 22 1.29 4.53 7.81
N ALA A 23 1.96 4.56 8.98
CA ALA A 23 3.00 5.55 9.24
C ALA A 23 4.12 5.48 8.19
N ARG A 24 4.52 4.26 7.79
CA ARG A 24 5.59 4.04 6.83
C ARG A 24 5.22 4.50 5.42
N HIS A 25 4.01 4.23 4.95
CA HIS A 25 3.52 4.67 3.64
C HIS A 25 3.46 6.19 3.54
N ARG A 26 3.05 6.89 4.62
CA ARG A 26 3.06 8.36 4.70
C ARG A 26 4.46 8.95 4.58
N GLU A 27 5.49 8.25 5.03
CA GLU A 27 6.88 8.66 4.86
C GLU A 27 7.41 8.32 3.45
N GLN A 28 7.12 7.12 2.95
CA GLN A 28 7.65 6.59 1.69
C GLN A 28 7.12 7.36 0.48
N LEU A 29 5.80 7.47 0.33
CA LEU A 29 5.17 7.92 -0.91
C LEU A 29 5.58 9.35 -1.34
N PRO A 30 5.59 10.38 -0.47
CA PRO A 30 6.01 11.73 -0.87
C PRO A 30 7.47 11.79 -1.35
N VAL A 31 8.33 10.99 -0.71
CA VAL A 31 9.75 10.90 -1.06
C VAL A 31 9.94 10.20 -2.41
N LEU A 32 9.18 9.13 -2.67
CA LEU A 32 9.18 8.42 -3.96
C LEU A 32 8.64 9.30 -5.09
N ALA A 33 7.55 10.04 -4.86
CA ALA A 33 6.99 10.95 -5.84
C ALA A 33 7.97 12.06 -6.25
N ALA A 34 8.68 12.64 -5.28
CA ALA A 34 9.70 13.66 -5.55
C ALA A 34 10.94 13.09 -6.27
N MET A 35 11.32 11.85 -5.98
CA MET A 35 12.39 11.17 -6.71
C MET A 35 11.97 10.84 -8.15
N ALA A 36 10.74 10.36 -8.37
CA ALA A 36 10.20 10.08 -9.69
C ALA A 36 10.17 11.33 -10.57
N GLU A 37 9.66 12.45 -10.04
CA GLU A 37 9.67 13.74 -10.74
C GLU A 37 11.09 14.15 -11.16
N ARG A 38 12.07 14.05 -10.25
CA ARG A 38 13.47 14.36 -10.60
C ARG A 38 14.05 13.44 -11.66
N VAL A 39 13.71 12.15 -11.63
CA VAL A 39 14.17 11.19 -12.65
C VAL A 39 13.55 11.53 -14.00
N GLU A 40 12.24 11.78 -14.04
CA GLU A 40 11.53 12.19 -15.26
C GLU A 40 12.08 13.50 -15.84
N ASP A 41 12.35 14.50 -15.01
CA ASP A 41 12.88 15.80 -15.45
C ASP A 41 14.31 15.69 -16.01
N VAL A 42 15.20 14.97 -15.32
CA VAL A 42 16.63 14.88 -15.68
C VAL A 42 16.85 13.97 -16.89
N HIS A 43 16.07 12.90 -17.00
CA HIS A 43 16.17 11.89 -18.05
C HIS A 43 15.08 12.03 -19.12
N PHE A 44 14.49 13.21 -19.24
CA PHE A 44 13.44 13.46 -20.24
C PHE A 44 13.95 13.14 -21.65
N GLY A 45 13.25 12.22 -22.34
CA GLY A 45 13.60 11.76 -23.68
C GLY A 45 14.63 10.64 -23.75
N ASP A 46 15.20 10.21 -22.62
CA ASP A 46 16.04 9.00 -22.56
C ASP A 46 15.18 7.74 -22.69
N GLU A 47 15.73 6.69 -23.29
CA GLU A 47 15.05 5.39 -23.36
C GLU A 47 14.90 4.78 -21.95
N GLY A 48 13.70 4.32 -21.63
CA GLY A 48 13.40 3.63 -20.37
C GLY A 48 13.02 4.54 -19.19
N VAL A 49 12.97 5.86 -19.38
CA VAL A 49 12.47 6.79 -18.35
C VAL A 49 11.02 6.44 -17.96
N PRO A 50 10.67 6.37 -16.67
CA PRO A 50 9.35 5.93 -16.22
C PRO A 50 8.33 7.07 -16.30
N GLU A 51 8.03 7.54 -17.52
CA GLU A 51 7.16 8.71 -17.74
C GLU A 51 5.79 8.55 -17.06
N GLY A 52 5.39 9.56 -16.28
CA GLY A 52 4.09 9.58 -15.60
C GLY A 52 4.06 8.86 -14.25
N LEU A 53 5.16 8.25 -13.81
CA LEU A 53 5.26 7.63 -12.49
C LEU A 53 5.07 8.66 -11.37
N SER A 54 5.62 9.86 -11.52
CA SER A 54 5.48 10.97 -10.58
C SER A 54 4.00 11.37 -10.37
N ILE A 55 3.22 11.39 -11.45
CA ILE A 55 1.78 11.70 -11.43
C ILE A 55 1.03 10.59 -10.70
N LEU A 56 1.29 9.33 -11.05
CA LEU A 56 0.69 8.17 -10.39
C LEU A 56 0.95 8.19 -8.88
N LEU A 57 2.21 8.37 -8.46
CA LEU A 57 2.57 8.38 -7.04
C LEU A 57 1.92 9.56 -6.30
N ARG A 58 1.75 10.73 -6.93
CA ARG A 58 1.03 11.86 -6.32
C ARG A 58 -0.46 11.56 -6.14
N GLN A 59 -1.08 10.87 -7.08
CA GLN A 59 -2.46 10.40 -6.96
C GLN A 59 -2.59 9.41 -5.79
N MET A 60 -1.70 8.41 -5.74
CA MET A 60 -1.67 7.42 -4.66
C MET A 60 -1.56 8.04 -3.26
N ILE A 61 -0.80 9.13 -3.09
CA ILE A 61 -0.70 9.84 -1.79
C ILE A 61 -2.09 10.24 -1.29
N GLY A 62 -2.92 10.80 -2.15
CA GLY A 62 -4.26 11.25 -1.78
C GLY A 62 -5.20 10.07 -1.49
N GLU A 63 -5.18 9.07 -2.36
CA GLU A 63 -6.05 7.89 -2.24
C GLU A 63 -5.72 7.06 -1.00
N MET A 64 -4.43 6.74 -0.78
CA MET A 64 -3.98 6.04 0.42
C MET A 64 -4.30 6.81 1.70
N GLU A 65 -4.08 8.14 1.73
CA GLU A 65 -4.36 8.94 2.93
C GLU A 65 -5.86 8.94 3.27
N VAL A 66 -6.73 8.99 2.25
CA VAL A 66 -8.18 8.89 2.44
C VAL A 66 -8.57 7.50 2.92
N HIS A 67 -8.04 6.45 2.29
CA HIS A 67 -8.26 5.05 2.65
C HIS A 67 -7.84 4.77 4.10
N MET A 68 -6.58 5.01 4.47
CA MET A 68 -6.06 4.78 5.83
C MET A 68 -6.82 5.58 6.89
N LYS A 69 -7.32 6.79 6.57
CA LYS A 69 -8.17 7.57 7.50
C LYS A 69 -9.53 6.94 7.73
N LYS A 70 -10.16 6.33 6.72
CA LYS A 70 -11.42 5.59 6.93
C LYS A 70 -11.18 4.46 7.94
N GLU A 71 -10.02 3.83 7.87
CA GLU A 71 -9.66 2.75 8.79
C GLU A 71 -9.38 3.25 10.20
N GLU A 72 -8.41 4.16 10.33
CA GLU A 72 -7.95 4.71 11.61
C GLU A 72 -9.07 5.39 12.41
N LEU A 73 -9.99 6.08 11.72
CA LEU A 73 -11.03 6.87 12.37
C LEU A 73 -12.35 6.11 12.55
N ILE A 74 -12.64 5.13 11.70
CA ILE A 74 -13.96 4.45 11.67
C ILE A 74 -13.81 2.94 11.88
N LEU A 75 -13.14 2.23 10.97
CA LEU A 75 -13.14 0.77 10.97
C LEU A 75 -12.35 0.17 12.14
N PHE A 76 -11.10 0.61 12.35
CA PHE A 76 -10.25 0.09 13.42
C PHE A 76 -10.81 0.39 14.82
N PRO A 77 -11.34 1.60 15.12
CA PRO A 77 -12.03 1.83 16.38
C PRO A 77 -13.25 0.90 16.61
N ALA A 78 -13.98 0.54 15.56
CA ALA A 78 -15.08 -0.43 15.67
C ALA A 78 -14.56 -1.85 15.94
N ILE A 79 -13.53 -2.29 15.20
CA ILE A 79 -12.84 -3.57 15.39
C ILE A 79 -12.33 -3.72 16.84
N ARG A 80 -11.67 -2.69 17.37
CA ARG A 80 -11.14 -2.67 18.75
C ARG A 80 -12.21 -2.77 19.84
N LYS A 81 -13.47 -2.48 19.50
CA LYS A 81 -14.64 -2.63 20.39
C LYS A 81 -15.34 -3.98 20.24
N GLY A 82 -14.80 -4.89 19.42
CA GLY A 82 -15.40 -6.19 19.11
C GLY A 82 -16.32 -6.17 17.89
N GLY A 83 -16.24 -5.15 17.04
CA GLY A 83 -17.07 -4.98 15.85
C GLY A 83 -18.36 -4.19 16.09
N MET A 84 -19.19 -4.10 15.06
CA MET A 84 -20.50 -3.44 15.10
C MET A 84 -21.47 -4.11 14.11
N PRO A 85 -22.80 -4.04 14.33
CA PRO A 85 -23.75 -4.47 13.30
C PRO A 85 -23.49 -3.74 11.98
N GLY A 86 -23.40 -4.49 10.88
CA GLY A 86 -23.15 -3.90 9.56
C GLY A 86 -21.68 -3.65 9.22
N ILE A 87 -20.72 -4.13 10.03
CA ILE A 87 -19.27 -3.93 9.82
C ILE A 87 -18.74 -4.52 8.51
N GLU A 88 -19.47 -5.46 7.89
CA GLU A 88 -19.16 -6.00 6.58
C GLU A 88 -19.19 -4.93 5.47
N ASN A 89 -19.99 -3.88 5.61
CA ASN A 89 -20.10 -2.82 4.61
C ASN A 89 -18.83 -1.95 4.52
N PRO A 90 -18.28 -1.38 5.61
CA PRO A 90 -17.01 -0.67 5.55
C PRO A 90 -15.85 -1.59 5.14
N ILE A 91 -15.86 -2.87 5.55
CA ILE A 91 -14.87 -3.85 5.08
C ILE A 91 -14.92 -4.01 3.55
N ALA A 92 -16.12 -4.14 2.96
CA ALA A 92 -16.27 -4.25 1.51
C ALA A 92 -15.76 -2.99 0.77
N VAL A 93 -15.94 -1.80 1.35
CA VAL A 93 -15.36 -0.57 0.81
C VAL A 93 -13.84 -0.60 0.86
N MET A 94 -13.23 -1.07 1.97
CA MET A 94 -11.77 -1.15 2.07
C MET A 94 -11.20 -2.14 1.04
N ARG A 95 -11.85 -3.29 0.85
CA ARG A 95 -11.47 -4.26 -0.19
C ARG A 95 -11.57 -3.68 -1.62
N ALA A 96 -12.54 -2.81 -1.88
CA ALA A 96 -12.66 -2.12 -3.16
C ALA A 96 -11.51 -1.11 -3.36
N ASP A 97 -11.16 -0.35 -2.32
CA ASP A 97 -9.99 0.54 -2.33
C ASP A 97 -8.70 -0.28 -2.56
N HIS A 98 -8.52 -1.43 -1.91
CA HIS A 98 -7.38 -2.35 -2.12
C HIS A 98 -7.25 -2.84 -3.56
N ALA A 99 -8.36 -3.21 -4.20
CA ALA A 99 -8.33 -3.61 -5.61
C ALA A 99 -7.85 -2.46 -6.52
N GLY A 100 -8.17 -1.21 -6.16
CA GLY A 100 -7.61 -0.02 -6.81
C GLY A 100 -6.09 0.06 -6.61
N HIS A 101 -5.63 -0.06 -5.37
CA HIS A 101 -4.19 -0.03 -5.06
C HIS A 101 -3.40 -1.16 -5.73
N ASP A 102 -3.95 -2.36 -5.88
CA ASP A 102 -3.34 -3.44 -6.66
C ASP A 102 -3.15 -3.05 -8.13
N CYS A 103 -4.13 -2.34 -8.72
CA CYS A 103 -4.00 -1.81 -10.09
C CYS A 103 -2.89 -0.76 -10.19
N GLU A 104 -2.77 0.13 -9.20
CA GLU A 104 -1.72 1.15 -9.15
C GLU A 104 -0.33 0.52 -9.00
N VAL A 105 -0.19 -0.52 -8.17
CA VAL A 105 1.07 -1.30 -8.04
C VAL A 105 1.43 -1.98 -9.37
N ALA A 106 0.45 -2.54 -10.07
CA ALA A 106 0.66 -3.11 -11.40
C ALA A 106 1.13 -2.05 -12.40
N GLU A 107 0.58 -0.84 -12.33
CA GLU A 107 0.98 0.27 -13.19
C GLU A 107 2.39 0.78 -12.87
N ILE A 108 2.78 0.88 -11.59
CA ILE A 108 4.18 1.15 -11.20
C ILE A 108 5.11 0.14 -11.85
N ARG A 109 4.78 -1.16 -11.78
CA ARG A 109 5.60 -2.21 -12.40
C ARG A 109 5.65 -2.05 -13.92
N ARG A 110 4.54 -1.70 -14.57
CA ARG A 110 4.50 -1.46 -16.02
C ARG A 110 5.41 -0.30 -16.43
N LEU A 111 5.28 0.85 -15.76
CA LEU A 111 6.05 2.07 -16.05
C LEU A 111 7.56 1.90 -15.81
N THR A 112 7.92 1.02 -14.89
CA THR A 112 9.32 0.82 -14.47
C THR A 112 9.96 -0.43 -15.09
N GLY A 113 9.29 -1.10 -16.03
CA GLY A 113 9.80 -2.35 -16.61
C GLY A 113 10.03 -3.43 -15.56
N ASN A 114 9.10 -3.60 -14.63
CA ASN A 114 9.22 -4.42 -13.43
C ASN A 114 10.38 -4.01 -12.51
N LEU A 115 10.56 -2.70 -12.30
CA LEU A 115 11.66 -2.13 -11.52
C LEU A 115 13.03 -2.54 -12.06
N SER A 116 13.15 -2.73 -13.38
CA SER A 116 14.41 -3.04 -14.05
C SER A 116 15.12 -1.74 -14.42
N LEU A 117 16.28 -1.49 -13.83
CA LEU A 117 17.06 -0.28 -14.14
C LEU A 117 17.66 -0.37 -15.55
N PRO A 118 17.62 0.72 -16.34
CA PRO A 118 18.36 0.79 -17.59
C PRO A 118 19.87 0.94 -17.33
N ASP A 119 20.67 0.64 -18.37
CA ASP A 119 22.11 0.85 -18.34
C ASP A 119 22.45 2.33 -18.08
N GLY A 120 23.35 2.59 -17.13
CA GLY A 120 23.76 3.96 -16.80
C GLY A 120 22.79 4.74 -15.90
N ALA A 121 21.76 4.08 -15.33
CA ALA A 121 20.84 4.71 -14.39
C ALA A 121 21.59 5.43 -13.24
N CYS A 122 21.22 6.69 -12.99
CA CYS A 122 21.86 7.49 -11.97
C CYS A 122 21.52 7.01 -10.54
N GLY A 123 22.22 7.56 -9.55
CA GLY A 123 22.02 7.19 -8.14
C GLY A 123 20.58 7.45 -7.65
N THR A 124 19.95 8.54 -8.09
CA THR A 124 18.55 8.85 -7.74
C THR A 124 17.59 7.82 -8.31
N TRP A 125 17.78 7.41 -9.57
CA TRP A 125 16.94 6.40 -10.22
C TRP A 125 17.08 5.04 -9.53
N THR A 126 18.32 4.65 -9.22
CA THR A 126 18.57 3.42 -8.45
C THR A 126 17.89 3.45 -7.08
N ALA A 127 17.99 4.58 -6.37
CA ALA A 127 17.34 4.75 -5.07
C ALA A 127 15.81 4.73 -5.17
N LEU A 128 15.23 5.38 -6.20
CA LEU A 128 13.80 5.36 -6.49
C LEU A 128 13.30 3.93 -6.65
N TYR A 129 13.92 3.13 -7.52
CA TYR A 129 13.44 1.77 -7.82
C TYR A 129 13.58 0.84 -6.62
N ARG A 130 14.66 1.00 -5.82
CA ARG A 130 14.78 0.29 -4.54
C ARG A 130 13.65 0.69 -3.58
N GLY A 131 13.35 1.98 -3.47
CA GLY A 131 12.29 2.47 -2.61
C GLY A 131 10.89 2.02 -3.06
N LEU A 132 10.64 1.95 -4.38
CA LEU A 132 9.41 1.40 -4.94
C LEU A 132 9.28 -0.11 -4.67
N ALA A 133 10.38 -0.86 -4.76
CA ALA A 133 10.39 -2.28 -4.41
C ALA A 133 9.98 -2.48 -2.94
N GLU A 134 10.54 -1.67 -2.03
CA GLU A 134 10.18 -1.70 -0.61
C GLU A 134 8.72 -1.29 -0.38
N PHE A 135 8.29 -0.17 -0.96
CA PHE A 135 6.92 0.33 -0.81
C PHE A 135 5.87 -0.67 -1.33
N THR A 136 6.07 -1.21 -2.53
CA THR A 136 5.11 -2.16 -3.12
C THR A 136 5.06 -3.47 -2.34
N ALA A 137 6.19 -3.97 -1.82
CA ALA A 137 6.21 -5.13 -0.95
C ALA A 137 5.48 -4.87 0.38
N ASP A 138 5.74 -3.73 1.02
CA ASP A 138 5.07 -3.32 2.25
C ASP A 138 3.56 -3.16 2.03
N LEU A 139 3.13 -2.53 0.94
CA LEU A 139 1.71 -2.31 0.63
C LEU A 139 0.97 -3.63 0.35
N THR A 140 1.60 -4.54 -0.39
CA THR A 140 1.02 -5.88 -0.61
C THR A 140 0.87 -6.64 0.70
N GLU A 141 1.88 -6.64 1.57
CA GLU A 141 1.79 -7.33 2.86
C GLU A 141 0.77 -6.67 3.80
N HIS A 142 0.71 -5.34 3.82
CA HIS A 142 -0.30 -4.57 4.53
C HIS A 142 -1.72 -5.02 4.14
N MET A 143 -2.06 -4.93 2.84
CA MET A 143 -3.38 -5.31 2.36
C MET A 143 -3.67 -6.80 2.61
N ARG A 144 -2.65 -7.67 2.54
CA ARG A 144 -2.80 -9.10 2.86
C ARG A 144 -3.17 -9.32 4.33
N LEU A 145 -2.49 -8.65 5.27
CA LEU A 145 -2.82 -8.73 6.69
C LEU A 145 -4.26 -8.31 6.96
N GLU A 146 -4.73 -7.29 6.27
CA GLU A 146 -6.11 -6.85 6.40
C GLU A 146 -7.11 -7.81 5.77
N ASN A 147 -6.91 -8.11 4.49
CA ASN A 147 -7.83 -8.91 3.69
C ASN A 147 -7.94 -10.35 4.17
N ASP A 148 -6.83 -10.94 4.61
CA ASP A 148 -6.73 -12.38 4.84
C ASP A 148 -6.65 -12.73 6.32
N VAL A 149 -6.29 -11.77 7.18
CA VAL A 149 -6.13 -12.02 8.62
C VAL A 149 -7.11 -11.20 9.46
N LEU A 150 -7.20 -9.88 9.25
CA LEU A 150 -8.02 -9.01 10.11
C LEU A 150 -9.51 -9.10 9.77
N PHE A 151 -9.89 -8.79 8.53
CA PHE A 151 -11.29 -8.67 8.11
C PHE A 151 -12.08 -9.99 8.24
N PRO A 152 -11.52 -11.18 7.92
CA PRO A 152 -12.25 -12.44 8.06
C PRO A 152 -12.70 -12.75 9.49
N GLN A 153 -12.09 -12.13 10.51
CA GLN A 153 -12.50 -12.30 11.91
C GLN A 153 -13.82 -11.58 12.26
N PHE A 154 -14.28 -10.66 11.40
CA PHE A 154 -15.49 -9.85 11.58
C PHE A 154 -16.57 -10.12 10.54
N GLU A 155 -16.24 -10.93 9.53
CA GLU A 155 -17.19 -11.44 8.57
C GLU A 155 -17.79 -12.74 9.12
N PRO A 156 -19.07 -13.04 8.85
CA PRO A 156 -19.61 -14.34 9.20
C PRO A 156 -18.70 -15.41 8.60
N ALA A 157 -18.20 -16.32 9.44
CA ALA A 157 -17.43 -17.46 8.97
C ALA A 157 -18.22 -18.06 7.82
N GLY A 158 -17.62 -18.03 6.61
CA GLY A 158 -18.24 -18.64 5.45
C GLY A 158 -18.70 -20.01 5.89
N ARG A 159 -20.00 -20.30 5.72
CA ARG A 159 -20.49 -21.68 5.80
C ARG A 159 -19.60 -22.46 4.84
N ALA A 160 -18.59 -23.13 5.37
CA ALA A 160 -18.00 -24.28 4.74
C ALA A 160 -19.08 -25.37 4.84
N ASP A 161 -20.06 -25.31 3.93
CA ASP A 161 -21.09 -26.33 3.75
C ASP A 161 -21.73 -26.13 2.36
N ALA A 162 -21.11 -26.72 1.34
CA ALA A 162 -21.70 -27.59 0.30
C ALA A 162 -20.69 -27.87 -0.82
#